data_AF-A0A7C3IMH9-F1
#
_entry.id   AF-A0A7C3IMH9-F1
#
_cell.length_a   1.000
_cell.length_b   1.000
_cell.length_c   1.000
_cell.angle_alpha   90.00
_cell.angle_beta   90.00
_cell.angle_gamma   90.00
#
_symmetry.space_group_name_H-M   'P 1'
#
loop_
_entity.id
_entity.type
_entity.pdbx_description
1 polymer ?
#
loop_
_entity_poly.entity_id
_entity_poly.type
_entity_poly.pdbx_seq_one_letter_code
_entity_poly.pdbx_strand_id
1 'polypeptide(L)'
;MKFYRYTLVQYAVKDIDGEYVRSEHPSPTLTLYEYDIISETPKGYWIGMSGLKIKWISKKSKNCFAYPTKREALLDLIKRTEKRVRILDYQLRFCKIGLGILKSKQNKES
;
A
#
# COMPACT_ATOMS: atom_id res chain seq x y z
N MET A 1 14.50 8.42 18.75
CA MET A 1 14.45 8.42 17.27
C MET A 1 13.18 7.70 16.84
N LYS A 2 12.46 8.21 15.84
CA LYS A 2 11.23 7.63 15.32
C LYS A 2 11.39 7.19 13.87
N PHE A 3 10.53 6.28 13.44
CA PHE A 3 10.40 5.85 12.05
C PHE A 3 9.01 6.21 11.51
N TYR A 4 8.96 6.53 10.23
CA TYR A 4 7.77 7.07 9.57
C TYR A 4 7.38 6.19 8.39
N ARG A 5 6.08 6.04 8.17
CA ARG A 5 5.54 5.39 6.97
C ARG A 5 4.27 6.08 6.52
N TYR A 6 4.26 6.53 5.27
CA TYR A 6 3.02 6.95 4.63
C TYR A 6 2.31 5.76 3.99
N THR A 7 1.00 5.73 4.13
CA THR A 7 0.10 4.74 3.52
C THR A 7 -1.15 5.44 2.99
N LEU A 8 -1.72 4.91 1.92
CA LEU A 8 -3.06 5.27 1.44
C LEU A 8 -4.07 4.33 2.08
N VAL A 9 -5.05 4.87 2.79
CA VAL A 9 -6.10 4.13 3.49
C VAL A 9 -7.45 4.57 2.93
N GLN A 10 -8.36 3.62 2.71
CA GLN A 10 -9.75 3.94 2.41
C GLN A 10 -10.59 3.61 3.65
N TYR A 11 -11.17 4.64 4.25
CA TYR A 11 -12.07 4.48 5.39
C TYR A 11 -13.48 4.15 4.90
N ALA A 12 -14.25 3.44 5.73
CA ALA A 12 -15.67 3.26 5.51
C ALA A 12 -16.39 4.62 5.65
N VAL A 13 -17.50 4.77 4.92
CA VAL A 13 -18.37 5.96 4.99
C VAL A 13 -19.62 5.55 5.74
N LYS A 14 -20.25 6.49 6.46
CA LYS A 14 -21.55 6.23 7.09
C LYS A 14 -22.66 6.38 6.07
N ASP A 15 -23.58 5.42 6.03
CA ASP A 15 -24.83 5.57 5.28
C ASP A 15 -25.84 6.45 6.04
N ILE A 16 -27.06 6.57 5.49
CA ILE A 16 -28.15 7.38 6.04
C ILE A 16 -28.59 6.87 7.42
N ASP A 17 -28.49 5.56 7.64
CA ASP A 17 -28.83 4.90 8.90
C ASP A 17 -27.66 4.96 9.92
N GLY A 18 -26.51 5.47 9.50
CA GLY A 18 -25.32 5.66 10.33
C GLY A 18 -24.36 4.46 10.36
N GLU A 19 -24.65 3.42 9.58
CA GLU A 19 -23.86 2.20 9.47
C GLU A 19 -22.64 2.41 8.56
N TYR A 20 -21.53 1.71 8.88
CA TYR A 20 -20.30 1.85 8.11
C TYR A 20 -20.35 1.00 6.84
N VAL A 21 -20.51 1.66 5.70
CA VAL A 21 -20.54 1.05 4.37
C VAL A 21 -19.27 1.32 3.58
N ARG A 22 -19.00 0.44 2.61
CA ARG A 22 -17.92 0.68 1.64
C ARG A 22 -18.33 1.83 0.73
N SER A 23 -17.46 2.82 0.58
CA SER A 23 -17.70 3.90 -0.39
C SER A 23 -17.77 3.35 -1.82
N GLU A 24 -18.77 3.79 -2.57
CA GLU A 24 -18.95 3.47 -3.99
C GLU A 24 -17.79 3.97 -4.85
N HIS A 25 -17.17 5.08 -4.43
CA HIS A 25 -16.04 5.69 -5.12
C HIS A 25 -14.75 5.55 -4.30
N PRO A 26 -13.62 5.22 -4.94
CA PRO A 26 -12.34 5.17 -4.24
C PRO A 26 -11.93 6.57 -3.79
N SER A 27 -11.94 6.81 -2.49
CA SER A 27 -11.46 8.04 -1.86
C SER A 27 -10.33 7.70 -0.88
N PRO A 28 -9.08 7.54 -1.39
CA PRO A 28 -7.95 7.21 -0.54
C PRO A 28 -7.47 8.44 0.25
N THR A 29 -7.29 8.28 1.55
CA THR A 29 -6.70 9.28 2.45
C THR A 29 -5.23 8.95 2.69
N LEU A 30 -4.39 9.99 2.66
CA LEU A 30 -2.98 9.87 3.03
C LEU A 30 -2.83 9.86 4.55
N THR A 31 -2.39 8.73 5.10
CA THR A 31 -2.18 8.56 6.54
C THR A 31 -0.69 8.38 6.84
N LEU A 32 -0.20 9.13 7.83
CA LEU A 32 1.16 8.98 8.37
C LEU A 32 1.12 8.09 9.61
N TYR A 33 1.91 7.02 9.59
CA TYR A 33 2.19 6.21 10.77
C TYR A 33 3.54 6.57 11.34
N GLU A 34 3.59 6.78 12.65
CA GLU A 34 4.81 6.97 13.42
C GLU A 34 5.08 5.72 14.25
N TYR A 35 6.32 5.27 14.24
CA TYR A 35 6.77 4.10 14.98
C TYR A 35 7.93 4.46 15.89
N ASP A 36 7.85 3.99 17.12
CA ASP A 36 8.92 4.11 18.09
C ASP A 36 9.87 2.91 17.98
N ILE A 37 11.13 3.12 18.34
CA ILE A 37 12.10 2.04 18.45
C ILE A 37 11.85 1.32 19.77
N ILE A 38 11.57 0.02 19.69
CA ILE A 38 11.39 -0.85 20.87
C ILE A 38 12.71 -1.47 21.28
N SER A 39 13.51 -1.91 20.31
CA SER A 39 14.85 -2.40 20.59
C SER A 39 15.77 -2.23 19.39
N GLU A 40 17.05 -2.08 19.67
CA GLU A 40 18.09 -1.92 18.65
C GLU A 40 18.99 -3.16 18.61
N THR A 41 19.39 -3.55 17.41
CA THR A 41 20.41 -4.56 17.19
C THR A 41 21.54 -3.96 16.34
N PRO A 42 22.74 -4.57 16.31
CA PRO A 42 23.82 -4.05 15.47
C PRO A 42 23.44 -3.89 13.98
N LYS A 43 22.48 -4.69 13.50
CA LYS A 43 22.05 -4.73 12.09
C LYS A 43 20.75 -3.97 11.80
N GLY A 44 20.00 -3.56 12.82
CA GLY A 44 18.63 -3.08 12.61
C GLY A 44 17.93 -2.56 13.85
N TYR A 45 16.64 -2.31 13.69
CA TYR A 45 15.76 -1.86 14.76
C TYR A 45 14.48 -2.70 14.75
N TRP A 46 13.98 -3.01 15.93
CA TRP A 46 12.59 -3.39 16.10
C TRP A 46 11.78 -2.14 16.36
N ILE A 47 10.81 -1.89 15.49
CA ILE A 47 9.90 -0.74 15.59
C ILE A 47 8.50 -1.19 15.95
N GLY A 48 7.75 -0.30 16.58
CA GLY A 48 6.40 -0.57 17.02
C GLY A 48 5.58 0.68 17.28
N MET A 49 4.33 0.47 17.65
CA MET A 49 3.37 1.54 17.94
C MET A 49 2.62 1.16 19.22
N SER A 50 2.45 2.12 20.13
CA SER A 50 1.76 1.90 21.41
C SER A 50 2.33 0.73 22.23
N GLY A 51 3.66 0.59 22.26
CA GLY A 51 4.36 -0.47 23.01
C GLY A 51 4.33 -1.85 22.35
N LEU A 52 3.60 -2.05 21.25
CA LEU A 52 3.55 -3.32 20.53
C LEU A 52 4.64 -3.41 19.47
N LYS A 53 5.39 -4.53 19.48
CA LYS A 53 6.44 -4.84 18.51
C LYS A 53 5.84 -5.26 17.17
N ILE A 54 5.94 -4.40 16.16
CA ILE A 54 5.27 -4.59 14.86
C ILE A 54 6.22 -5.17 13.81
N LYS A 55 7.41 -4.56 13.65
CA LYS A 55 8.28 -4.93 12.52
C LYS A 55 9.75 -4.74 12.84
N TRP A 56 10.58 -5.63 12.29
CA TRP A 56 12.02 -5.41 12.24
C TRP A 56 12.40 -4.68 10.95
N ILE A 57 13.32 -3.73 11.04
CA ILE A 57 13.88 -2.98 9.93
C ILE A 57 15.40 -3.04 9.95
N SER A 58 16.04 -3.12 8.78
CA SER A 58 17.49 -3.10 8.67
C SER A 58 18.03 -1.67 8.67
N LYS A 59 19.21 -1.46 9.24
CA LYS A 59 19.95 -0.19 9.16
C LYS A 59 20.46 0.13 7.75
N LYS A 60 20.71 -0.89 6.93
CA LYS A 60 21.43 -0.75 5.64
C LYS A 60 20.58 -1.09 4.41
N SER A 61 19.37 -1.64 4.57
CA SER A 61 18.59 -2.04 3.41
C SER A 61 18.05 -0.84 2.65
N LYS A 62 18.08 -0.90 1.31
CA LYS A 62 17.46 0.13 0.45
C LYS A 62 15.92 0.08 0.50
N ASN A 63 15.33 -1.07 0.81
CA ASN A 63 13.89 -1.27 0.91
C ASN A 63 13.51 -1.53 2.37
N CYS A 64 13.24 -0.45 3.10
CA CYS A 64 12.80 -0.51 4.48
C CYS A 64 11.27 -0.46 4.59
N PHE A 65 10.72 -1.04 5.65
CA PHE A 65 9.28 -0.96 5.94
C PHE A 65 8.83 0.46 6.33
N ALA A 66 9.69 1.19 7.03
CA ALA A 66 9.51 2.57 7.49
C ALA A 66 10.87 3.28 7.45
N TYR A 67 10.88 4.62 7.43
CA TYR A 67 12.07 5.43 7.18
C TYR A 67 12.33 6.43 8.31
N PRO A 68 13.59 6.81 8.58
CA PRO A 68 13.94 7.77 9.62
C PRO A 68 13.32 9.17 9.41
N THR A 69 13.05 9.55 8.16
CA THR A 69 12.48 10.86 7.83
C THR A 69 11.14 10.74 7.12
N LYS A 70 10.25 11.71 7.35
CA LYS A 70 8.96 11.81 6.65
C LYS A 70 9.15 11.94 5.14
N ARG A 71 10.17 12.69 4.69
CA ARG A 71 10.49 12.86 3.27
C ARG A 71 10.83 11.54 2.58
N GLU A 72 11.69 10.71 3.17
CA GLU A 72 12.02 9.40 2.62
C GLU A 72 10.81 8.48 2.59
N ALA A 73 10.01 8.47 3.66
CA ALA A 73 8.77 7.70 3.73
C ALA A 73 7.77 8.09 2.63
N LEU A 74 7.69 9.37 2.30
CA LEU A 74 6.81 9.88 1.24
C LEU A 74 7.32 9.46 -0.14
N LEU A 75 8.61 9.63 -0.40
CA LEU A 75 9.24 9.19 -1.65
C LEU A 75 9.07 7.68 -1.88
N ASP A 76 9.18 6.88 -0.83
CA ASP A 76 8.91 5.45 -0.89
C ASP A 76 7.45 5.15 -1.23
N LEU A 77 6.49 5.85 -0.62
CA LEU A 77 5.07 5.68 -0.96
C LEU A 77 4.81 6.02 -2.43
N ILE A 78 5.35 7.11 -2.94
CA ILE A 78 5.24 7.51 -4.35
C ILE A 78 5.76 6.38 -5.25
N LYS A 79 7.01 5.93 -5.04
CA LYS A 79 7.63 4.86 -5.83
C LYS A 79 6.83 3.55 -5.81
N ARG A 80 6.35 3.14 -4.63
CA ARG A 80 5.51 1.93 -4.51
C ARG A 80 4.17 2.09 -5.21
N THR A 81 3.59 3.29 -5.18
CA THR A 81 2.28 3.57 -5.80
C THR A 81 2.40 3.61 -7.32
N GLU A 82 3.41 4.29 -7.87
CA GLU A 82 3.73 4.27 -9.31
C GLU A 82 3.96 2.84 -9.82
N LYS A 83 4.72 2.03 -9.06
CA LYS A 83 4.93 0.63 -9.40
C LYS A 83 3.62 -0.17 -9.42
N ARG A 84 2.73 0.05 -8.44
CA ARG A 84 1.41 -0.61 -8.39
C ARG A 84 0.55 -0.22 -9.59
N VAL A 85 0.47 1.06 -9.92
CA VAL A 85 -0.28 1.55 -11.09
C VAL A 85 0.23 0.87 -12.36
N ARG A 86 1.55 0.80 -12.54
CA ARG A 86 2.15 0.13 -13.71
C ARG A 86 1.78 -1.35 -13.81
N ILE A 87 1.81 -2.08 -12.70
CA ILE A 87 1.44 -3.51 -12.66
C ILE A 87 -0.04 -3.69 -13.00
N LEU A 88 -0.91 -2.90 -12.37
CA LEU A 88 -2.36 -3.00 -12.55
C LEU A 88 -2.77 -2.62 -13.97
N ASP A 89 -2.15 -1.58 -14.55
CA ASP A 89 -2.39 -1.19 -15.93
C ASP A 89 -2.02 -2.32 -16.91
N TYR A 90 -0.87 -2.96 -16.72
CA TYR A 90 -0.48 -4.10 -17.54
C TYR A 90 -1.47 -5.27 -17.41
N GLN A 91 -1.87 -5.61 -16.18
CA GLN A 91 -2.85 -6.66 -15.93
C GLN A 91 -4.20 -6.36 -16.58
N LEU A 92 -4.67 -5.11 -16.49
CA LEU A 92 -5.91 -4.68 -17.13
C LEU A 92 -5.84 -4.82 -18.65
N ARG A 93 -4.73 -4.39 -19.26
CA ARG A 93 -4.50 -4.55 -20.70
C ARG A 93 -4.49 -6.02 -21.12
N PHE A 94 -3.80 -6.86 -20.37
CA PHE A 94 -3.77 -8.30 -20.62
C PHE A 94 -5.18 -8.91 -20.60
N CYS A 95 -5.98 -8.60 -19.57
CA CYS A 95 -7.35 -9.09 -19.46
C CYS A 95 -8.25 -8.61 -20.61
N LYS A 96 -8.12 -7.34 -21.02
CA LYS A 96 -8.89 -6.80 -22.17
C LYS A 96 -8.57 -7.54 -23.47
N ILE A 97 -7.28 -7.80 -23.73
CA ILE A 97 -6.84 -8.57 -24.91
C ILE A 97 -7.39 -10.00 -24.84
N GLY A 98 -7.25 -10.67 -23.69
CA GLY A 98 -7.74 -12.03 -23.48
C GLY A 98 -9.26 -12.13 -23.71
N LEU A 99 -10.04 -11.18 -23.20
CA LEU A 99 -11.49 -11.13 -23.43
C LEU A 99 -11.84 -11.00 -24.92
N GLY A 100 -11.07 -10.22 -25.70
CA GLY A 100 -11.25 -10.11 -27.14
C GLY A 100 -11.07 -11.45 -27.84
N ILE A 101 -9.98 -12.16 -27.53
CA ILE A 101 -9.66 -13.48 -28.11
C ILE A 101 -10.77 -14.50 -27.79
N LEU A 102 -11.22 -14.54 -26.53
CA LEU A 102 -12.27 -15.47 -26.10
C LEU A 102 -13.59 -15.22 -26.82
N LYS A 103 -14.01 -13.96 -26.96
CA LYS A 103 -15.24 -13.60 -27.70
C LYS A 103 -15.15 -13.97 -29.18
N SER A 104 -14.01 -13.71 -29.81
CA SER A 104 -13.81 -14.11 -31.21
C SER A 104 -13.85 -15.62 -31.40
N LYS A 105 -13.40 -16.40 -30.41
CA LYS A 105 -13.49 -17.86 -30.44
C LYS A 105 -14.92 -18.35 -30.24
N GLN A 106 -15.65 -17.77 -29.30
CA GLN A 106 -17.07 -18.07 -29.06
C GLN A 106 -17.92 -17.88 -30.33
N ASN A 107 -17.71 -16.78 -31.05
CA ASN A 107 -18.43 -16.49 -32.30
C ASN A 107 -18.08 -17.43 -33.47
N LYS A 108 -16.96 -18.15 -33.41
CA LYS A 108 -16.57 -19.13 -34.44
C LYS A 108 -17.08 -20.53 -34.12
N GLU A 109 -17.42 -20.79 -32.87
CA GLU A 109 -17.95 -22.06 -32.38
C GLU A 109 -19.49 -22.04 -32.26
N SER A 110 -20.12 -20.87 -32.50
CA SER A 110 -21.58 -20.69 -32.64
C SER A 110 -21.95 -20.65 -34.12
#